data_AF-A0A2G5NVJ5-F1
#
_entry.id   AF-A0A2G5NVJ5-F1
#
_cell.length_a   1.000
_cell.length_b   1.000
_cell.length_c   1.000
_cell.angle_alpha   90.00
_cell.angle_beta   90.00
_cell.angle_gamma   90.00
#
_symmetry.space_group_name_H-M   'P 1'
#
loop_
_entity.id
_entity.type
_entity.pdbx_description
1 polymer ?
#
loop_
_entity_poly.entity_id
_entity_poly.type
_entity_poly.pdbx_seq_one_letter_code
_entity_poly.pdbx_strand_id
1 'polypeptide(L)'
;MTKKKIGVWNGVPVYTDFLPIGTRRTGQRLDSGVPKFAVIHDTGNKDTSAQANVNYFKNTYNISWNQVASAHIFVDDVECIICIPVTEKAWHVLYNTTQDNFHYGDDANDIAFGIEFSYFSSQSRSLKSLDNGCRIMAALCNSWTLNPKTHLPGHQNIQSDKQDPGNLLEACGYKRSDMKIIDDLIIKYMKGDAPVKKVAPKPEKVITANPKKAKSILSMSSKAYYKGTIKYDASLRKRKGSTLNDFSFGEEIGIVKKGIEVYIFQEIKDAQGNTWCRTYSNKNNGWVHKDTIKKTKTFISMKKKATTKKKSTNKNNDIYTVKPGDYLFKIAEQHKVSVSDLKKWNNLKSDTIFPKQLLKVAKPSETKPKVTAKKKAPVKVNTNKKIARLTQEEAVNYLWSMKDKYIDWDNRFKLQCYDAANAYWHSLFNHSLSGMYAKNIHIDNRAVLQNESEIIIYDGKRKPQKGDMLIFYYQIYGSIAGHVAMCLEAGENGMTIIEQNYDGSGTMPCTIRTCNFFGLIAIVRPNFK
;
A
#
# COMPACT_ATOMS: atom_id res chain seq x y z
N MET A 1 -11.74 28.59 -19.91
CA MET A 1 -13.02 28.82 -19.19
C MET A 1 -12.88 30.08 -18.34
N THR A 2 -13.96 30.83 -18.16
CA THR A 2 -14.01 32.06 -17.37
C THR A 2 -14.39 31.75 -15.92
N LYS A 3 -13.83 32.52 -14.98
CA LYS A 3 -14.16 32.46 -13.55
C LYS A 3 -15.68 32.64 -13.36
N LYS A 4 -16.31 31.74 -12.60
CA LYS A 4 -17.76 31.72 -12.37
C LYS A 4 -18.07 31.63 -10.88
N LYS A 5 -18.89 32.54 -10.35
CA LYS A 5 -19.36 32.48 -8.97
C LYS A 5 -20.28 31.27 -8.80
N ILE A 6 -20.03 30.48 -7.77
CA ILE A 6 -20.77 29.25 -7.48
C ILE A 6 -21.52 29.28 -6.15
N GLY A 7 -21.29 30.29 -5.32
CA GLY A 7 -22.02 30.49 -4.08
C GLY A 7 -21.25 31.36 -3.09
N VAL A 8 -21.73 31.36 -1.85
CA VAL A 8 -21.05 31.89 -0.67
C VAL A 8 -21.07 30.77 0.37
N TRP A 9 -19.91 30.37 0.88
CA TRP A 9 -19.78 29.26 1.83
C TRP A 9 -19.23 29.81 3.14
N ASN A 10 -19.99 29.69 4.23
CA ASN A 10 -19.62 30.25 5.54
C ASN A 10 -19.23 31.74 5.49
N GLY A 11 -19.87 32.51 4.60
CA GLY A 11 -19.60 33.94 4.39
C GLY A 11 -18.49 34.27 3.38
N VAL A 12 -17.85 33.27 2.77
CA VAL A 12 -16.79 33.46 1.78
C VAL A 12 -17.33 33.30 0.36
N PRO A 13 -17.18 34.28 -0.55
CA PRO A 13 -17.51 34.11 -1.96
C PRO A 13 -16.69 32.99 -2.60
N VAL A 14 -17.37 32.05 -3.27
CA VAL A 14 -16.71 30.91 -3.91
C VAL A 14 -16.94 30.92 -5.41
N TYR A 15 -15.86 30.70 -6.15
CA TYR A 15 -15.82 30.65 -7.59
C TYR A 15 -15.24 29.32 -8.07
N THR A 16 -15.63 28.93 -9.28
CA THR A 16 -14.89 27.95 -10.06
C THR A 16 -14.14 28.68 -11.17
N ASP A 17 -12.88 28.34 -11.35
CA ASP A 17 -12.10 28.80 -12.49
C ASP A 17 -11.23 27.64 -12.98
N PHE A 18 -11.92 26.64 -13.54
CA PHE A 18 -11.30 25.35 -13.80
C PHE A 18 -10.17 25.44 -14.83
N LEU A 19 -9.05 24.82 -14.50
CA LEU A 19 -7.96 24.61 -15.44
C LEU A 19 -8.44 23.76 -16.63
N PRO A 20 -7.91 23.99 -17.84
CA PRO A 20 -8.18 23.10 -18.97
C PRO A 20 -7.69 21.68 -18.69
N ILE A 21 -8.42 20.67 -19.13
CA ILE A 21 -8.00 19.27 -19.02
C ILE A 21 -6.75 19.05 -19.89
N GLY A 22 -5.78 18.28 -19.38
CA GLY A 22 -4.49 18.02 -20.04
C GLY A 22 -3.41 19.06 -19.73
N THR A 23 -3.70 19.98 -18.81
CA THR A 23 -2.72 20.90 -18.21
C THR A 23 -2.29 20.36 -16.85
N ARG A 24 -1.95 21.23 -15.90
CA ARG A 24 -1.87 20.90 -14.46
C ARG A 24 -3.14 20.24 -13.90
N ARG A 25 -4.24 20.18 -14.66
CA ARG A 25 -5.43 19.35 -14.40
C ARG A 25 -5.54 18.19 -15.38
N THR A 26 -5.53 16.96 -14.88
CA THR A 26 -5.68 15.76 -15.74
C THR A 26 -7.11 15.41 -16.10
N GLY A 27 -8.08 15.79 -15.26
CA GLY A 27 -9.43 15.26 -15.33
C GLY A 27 -9.57 13.84 -14.77
N GLN A 28 -8.49 13.22 -14.25
CA GLN A 28 -8.56 11.92 -13.60
C GLN A 28 -9.32 12.06 -12.28
N ARG A 29 -10.16 11.08 -11.97
CA ARG A 29 -10.86 11.02 -10.68
C ARG A 29 -9.90 10.56 -9.59
N LEU A 30 -10.14 11.00 -8.36
CA LEU A 30 -9.53 10.36 -7.20
C LEU A 30 -9.81 8.85 -7.23
N ASP A 31 -8.83 8.05 -6.86
CA ASP A 31 -8.95 6.59 -6.87
C ASP A 31 -10.01 6.13 -5.86
N SER A 32 -10.14 6.83 -4.74
CA SER A 32 -11.22 6.64 -3.78
C SER A 32 -12.60 7.09 -4.27
N GLY A 33 -12.70 7.77 -5.41
CA GLY A 33 -13.90 8.40 -5.97
C GLY A 33 -14.37 9.67 -5.24
N VAL A 34 -14.09 9.77 -3.94
CA VAL A 34 -14.36 10.92 -3.07
C VAL A 34 -13.16 11.16 -2.14
N PRO A 35 -12.91 12.40 -1.69
CA PRO A 35 -11.84 12.69 -0.74
C PRO A 35 -11.92 11.84 0.52
N LYS A 36 -10.78 11.31 0.96
CA LYS A 36 -10.62 10.62 2.26
C LYS A 36 -10.04 11.53 3.33
N PHE A 37 -9.23 12.51 2.92
CA PHE A 37 -8.67 13.55 3.75
C PHE A 37 -8.37 14.76 2.86
N ALA A 38 -7.83 15.84 3.44
CA ALA A 38 -7.34 16.97 2.67
C ALA A 38 -6.01 17.45 3.24
N VAL A 39 -5.15 18.00 2.40
CA VAL A 39 -3.87 18.55 2.82
C VAL A 39 -3.98 20.07 2.86
N ILE A 40 -3.60 20.66 3.99
CA ILE A 40 -3.57 22.11 4.17
C ILE A 40 -2.20 22.63 3.73
N HIS A 41 -2.22 23.57 2.80
CA HIS A 41 -1.05 24.24 2.25
C HIS A 41 -1.16 25.75 2.44
N ASP A 42 -0.02 26.42 2.40
CA ASP A 42 0.07 27.81 2.03
C ASP A 42 0.77 27.91 0.67
N THR A 43 0.45 28.96 -0.08
CA THR A 43 0.91 29.12 -1.47
C THR A 43 2.43 29.13 -1.65
N GLY A 44 3.22 29.27 -0.57
CA GLY A 44 4.66 29.54 -0.63
C GLY A 44 5.03 30.84 -1.36
N ASN A 45 4.04 31.65 -1.74
CA ASN A 45 4.20 32.84 -2.55
C ASN A 45 3.50 34.03 -1.90
N LYS A 46 4.26 34.75 -1.09
CA LYS A 46 3.81 35.90 -0.32
C LYS A 46 3.18 36.97 -1.23
N ASP A 47 2.11 37.60 -0.76
CA ASP A 47 1.42 38.71 -1.41
C ASP A 47 0.72 38.36 -2.74
N THR A 48 0.34 37.09 -2.92
CA THR A 48 -0.44 36.65 -4.09
C THR A 48 -1.90 36.39 -3.77
N SER A 49 -2.80 36.82 -4.65
CA SER A 49 -4.24 36.51 -4.54
C SER A 49 -4.54 35.09 -5.02
N ALA A 50 -5.73 34.58 -4.66
CA ALA A 50 -6.22 33.29 -5.14
C ALA A 50 -6.27 33.26 -6.67
N GLN A 51 -6.75 34.36 -7.30
CA GLN A 51 -6.79 34.45 -8.76
C GLN A 51 -5.40 34.50 -9.39
N ALA A 52 -4.42 35.16 -8.75
CA ALA A 52 -3.05 35.19 -9.26
C ALA A 52 -2.44 33.79 -9.31
N ASN A 53 -2.64 32.99 -8.26
CA ASN A 53 -2.18 31.61 -8.22
C ASN A 53 -2.88 30.70 -9.25
N VAL A 54 -4.20 30.85 -9.42
CA VAL A 54 -4.93 30.13 -10.48
C VAL A 54 -4.43 30.53 -11.87
N ASN A 55 -4.17 31.82 -12.10
CA ASN A 55 -3.62 32.31 -13.37
C ASN A 55 -2.21 31.76 -13.60
N TYR A 56 -1.37 31.68 -12.55
CA TYR A 56 -0.06 31.04 -12.65
C TYR A 56 -0.19 29.59 -13.13
N PHE A 57 -1.10 28.79 -12.57
CA PHE A 57 -1.34 27.42 -13.06
C PHE A 57 -1.86 27.36 -14.50
N LYS A 58 -2.73 28.30 -14.90
CA LYS A 58 -3.18 28.41 -16.29
C LYS A 58 -2.06 28.75 -17.26
N ASN A 59 -1.12 29.60 -16.84
CA ASN A 59 -0.05 30.13 -17.69
C ASN A 59 1.18 29.22 -17.73
N THR A 60 1.32 28.31 -16.76
CA THR A 60 2.44 27.35 -16.66
C THR A 60 2.01 25.92 -16.94
N TYR A 61 1.12 25.75 -17.90
CA TYR A 61 0.55 24.46 -18.29
C TYR A 61 1.53 23.52 -19.02
N ASN A 62 2.64 24.05 -19.55
CA ASN A 62 3.63 23.34 -20.36
C ASN A 62 4.91 22.96 -19.59
N ILE A 63 4.86 22.91 -18.26
CA ILE A 63 5.96 22.36 -17.47
C ILE A 63 6.00 20.83 -17.61
N SER A 64 7.20 20.26 -17.52
CA SER A 64 7.38 18.81 -17.62
C SER A 64 6.58 18.09 -16.53
N TRP A 65 5.95 16.97 -16.84
CA TRP A 65 5.05 16.24 -15.93
C TRP A 65 5.72 15.80 -14.62
N ASN A 66 7.01 15.50 -14.65
CA ASN A 66 7.80 15.20 -13.45
C ASN A 66 8.06 16.42 -12.55
N GLN A 67 7.68 17.61 -12.99
CA GLN A 67 7.77 18.89 -12.28
C GLN A 67 6.37 19.50 -12.05
N VAL A 68 5.31 18.85 -12.52
CA VAL A 68 3.94 19.37 -12.39
C VAL A 68 3.53 19.35 -10.93
N ALA A 69 3.33 20.55 -10.38
CA ALA A 69 2.60 20.78 -9.15
C ALA A 69 1.20 21.32 -9.47
N SER A 70 0.20 20.97 -8.68
CA SER A 70 -1.17 21.47 -8.84
C SER A 70 -1.95 21.29 -7.55
N ALA A 71 -2.93 22.16 -7.32
CA ALA A 71 -3.81 22.12 -6.17
C ALA A 71 -5.27 22.32 -6.61
N HIS A 72 -6.20 21.98 -5.74
CA HIS A 72 -7.63 22.06 -6.04
C HIS A 72 -8.20 23.44 -5.82
N ILE A 73 -7.77 24.09 -4.74
CA ILE A 73 -8.41 25.28 -4.21
C ILE A 73 -7.34 26.31 -3.84
N PHE A 74 -7.58 27.56 -4.20
CA PHE A 74 -6.86 28.71 -3.66
C PHE A 74 -7.83 29.60 -2.88
N VAL A 75 -7.42 30.06 -1.70
CA VAL A 75 -8.21 30.98 -0.88
C VAL A 75 -7.33 32.16 -0.44
N ASP A 76 -7.87 33.37 -0.55
CA ASP A 76 -7.24 34.59 -0.07
C ASP A 76 -8.16 35.37 0.88
N ASP A 77 -7.79 36.62 1.18
CA ASP A 77 -8.54 37.52 2.06
C ASP A 77 -9.90 37.98 1.48
N VAL A 78 -10.17 37.72 0.21
CA VAL A 78 -11.37 38.15 -0.52
C VAL A 78 -12.27 36.99 -0.92
N GLU A 79 -11.70 35.89 -1.42
CA GLU A 79 -12.45 34.85 -2.10
C GLU A 79 -11.80 33.46 -2.07
N CYS A 80 -12.58 32.47 -2.48
CA CYS A 80 -12.14 31.11 -2.71
C CYS A 80 -12.35 30.73 -4.18
N ILE A 81 -11.35 30.11 -4.79
CA ILE A 81 -11.40 29.65 -6.19
C ILE A 81 -11.03 28.17 -6.26
N ILE A 82 -11.98 27.37 -6.77
CA ILE A 82 -11.75 25.96 -7.10
C ILE A 82 -11.28 25.88 -8.57
N CYS A 83 -10.03 25.53 -8.78
CA CYS A 83 -9.42 25.40 -10.12
C CYS A 83 -9.29 23.95 -10.60
N ILE A 84 -9.36 22.98 -9.68
CA ILE A 84 -9.54 21.55 -9.98
C ILE A 84 -10.65 21.03 -9.07
N PRO A 85 -11.67 20.31 -9.58
CA PRO A 85 -12.69 19.72 -8.72
C PRO A 85 -12.05 18.82 -7.66
N VAL A 86 -12.43 18.96 -6.39
CA VAL A 86 -11.92 18.16 -5.25
C VAL A 86 -12.15 16.65 -5.36
N THR A 87 -12.82 16.18 -6.41
CA THR A 87 -13.04 14.76 -6.72
C THR A 87 -12.16 14.26 -7.87
N GLU A 88 -11.24 15.11 -8.34
CA GLU A 88 -10.21 14.80 -9.32
C GLU A 88 -8.83 14.78 -8.67
N LYS A 89 -7.86 14.15 -9.31
CA LYS A 89 -6.46 14.14 -8.87
C LYS A 89 -5.80 15.49 -9.11
N ALA A 90 -4.90 15.85 -8.20
CA ALA A 90 -3.95 16.94 -8.35
C ALA A 90 -2.62 16.50 -7.69
N TRP A 91 -1.50 17.01 -8.18
CA TRP A 91 -0.15 16.80 -7.63
C TRP A 91 0.21 17.89 -6.62
N HIS A 92 -0.34 17.79 -5.41
CA HIS A 92 -0.15 18.77 -4.32
C HIS A 92 0.87 18.30 -3.27
N VAL A 93 1.26 17.01 -3.29
CA VAL A 93 2.30 16.42 -2.41
C VAL A 93 3.29 15.63 -3.28
N LEU A 94 4.56 15.49 -2.85
CA LEU A 94 5.49 14.62 -3.57
C LEU A 94 5.09 13.15 -3.43
N TYR A 95 5.09 12.41 -4.54
CA TYR A 95 4.84 10.97 -4.54
C TYR A 95 5.85 10.22 -3.67
N ASN A 96 5.40 9.12 -3.06
CA ASN A 96 6.17 8.27 -2.13
C ASN A 96 6.55 8.95 -0.80
N THR A 97 5.86 10.05 -0.46
CA THR A 97 5.75 10.43 0.95
C THR A 97 5.17 9.22 1.69
N THR A 98 5.83 8.73 2.74
CA THR A 98 5.39 7.49 3.42
C THR A 98 4.42 7.76 4.56
N GLN A 99 4.36 9.00 5.05
CA GLN A 99 3.53 9.37 6.20
C GLN A 99 2.04 9.42 5.84
N ASP A 100 1.67 9.98 4.70
CA ASP A 100 0.28 9.99 4.23
C ASP A 100 -0.25 8.58 3.96
N ASN A 101 0.55 7.74 3.29
CA ASN A 101 0.25 6.33 3.07
C ASN A 101 0.02 5.57 4.38
N PHE A 102 0.84 5.85 5.39
CA PHE A 102 0.73 5.25 6.73
C PHE A 102 -0.52 5.71 7.48
N HIS A 103 -0.85 7.00 7.43
CA HIS A 103 -1.94 7.59 8.22
C HIS A 103 -3.32 7.51 7.55
N TYR A 104 -3.37 7.55 6.21
CA TYR A 104 -4.62 7.70 5.44
C TYR A 104 -4.87 6.57 4.44
N GLY A 105 -3.90 5.67 4.24
CA GLY A 105 -4.06 4.43 3.51
C GLY A 105 -3.81 4.48 2.00
N ASP A 106 -3.49 5.65 1.43
CA ASP A 106 -3.00 5.83 0.06
C ASP A 106 -2.34 7.22 -0.10
N ASP A 107 -1.76 7.48 -1.28
CA ASP A 107 -1.06 8.73 -1.60
C ASP A 107 -2.04 9.93 -1.66
N ALA A 108 -1.63 11.07 -1.10
CA ALA A 108 -2.44 12.28 -1.04
C ALA A 108 -2.92 12.76 -2.42
N ASN A 109 -2.13 12.56 -3.48
CA ASN A 109 -2.52 12.96 -4.83
C ASN A 109 -3.67 12.12 -5.41
N ASP A 110 -3.83 10.91 -4.88
CA ASP A 110 -4.75 9.90 -5.38
C ASP A 110 -6.08 9.85 -4.59
N ILE A 111 -6.08 10.24 -3.31
CA ILE A 111 -7.27 10.16 -2.44
C ILE A 111 -7.62 11.42 -1.63
N ALA A 112 -6.82 12.50 -1.73
CA ALA A 112 -7.08 13.77 -1.03
C ALA A 112 -7.20 14.97 -1.98
N PHE A 113 -7.76 16.05 -1.46
CA PHE A 113 -7.65 17.36 -2.10
C PHE A 113 -6.68 18.27 -1.34
N GLY A 114 -5.99 19.15 -2.07
CA GLY A 114 -5.11 20.18 -1.53
C GLY A 114 -5.80 21.54 -1.57
N ILE A 115 -5.72 22.27 -0.45
CA ILE A 115 -6.14 23.68 -0.36
C ILE A 115 -4.94 24.57 -0.07
N GLU A 116 -4.81 25.64 -0.83
CA GLU A 116 -3.72 26.59 -0.79
C GLU A 116 -4.20 27.92 -0.20
N PHE A 117 -3.64 28.30 0.94
CA PHE A 117 -3.94 29.57 1.59
C PHE A 117 -2.93 30.63 1.13
N SER A 118 -3.43 31.73 0.56
CA SER A 118 -2.61 32.91 0.31
C SER A 118 -2.21 33.55 1.64
N TYR A 119 -1.01 34.13 1.70
CA TYR A 119 -0.56 34.91 2.85
C TYR A 119 0.14 36.18 2.38
N PHE A 120 0.13 37.20 3.24
CA PHE A 120 0.46 38.57 2.88
C PHE A 120 1.47 39.17 3.86
N SER A 121 2.17 40.20 3.41
CA SER A 121 2.98 41.06 4.28
C SER A 121 2.12 41.80 5.32
N SER A 122 0.85 42.04 5.01
CA SER A 122 -0.13 42.55 5.96
C SER A 122 -0.68 41.43 6.83
N GLN A 123 -0.39 41.46 8.13
CA GLN A 123 -0.90 40.49 9.10
C GLN A 123 -2.44 40.42 9.10
N SER A 124 -3.14 41.56 8.96
CA SER A 124 -4.61 41.58 8.94
C SER A 124 -5.17 40.86 7.71
N ARG A 125 -4.53 40.99 6.55
CA ARG A 125 -4.89 40.22 5.34
C ARG A 125 -4.58 38.74 5.51
N SER A 126 -3.44 38.37 6.09
CA SER A 126 -3.10 36.97 6.38
C SER A 126 -4.10 36.33 7.34
N LEU A 127 -4.46 37.03 8.43
CA LEU A 127 -5.51 36.58 9.36
C LEU A 127 -6.86 36.43 8.67
N LYS A 128 -7.19 37.33 7.74
CA LYS A 128 -8.44 37.23 6.97
C LYS A 128 -8.42 36.06 5.99
N SER A 129 -7.29 35.80 5.33
CA SER A 129 -7.09 34.64 4.47
C SER A 129 -7.20 33.32 5.25
N LEU A 130 -6.55 33.24 6.42
CA LEU A 130 -6.68 32.11 7.35
C LEU A 130 -8.14 31.87 7.76
N ASP A 131 -8.86 32.93 8.17
CA ASP A 131 -10.28 32.87 8.53
C ASP A 131 -11.14 32.36 7.36
N ASN A 132 -10.95 32.94 6.16
CA ASN A 132 -11.67 32.53 4.96
C ASN A 132 -11.39 31.06 4.60
N GLY A 133 -10.12 30.64 4.59
CA GLY A 133 -9.77 29.27 4.27
C GLY A 133 -10.31 28.27 5.30
N CYS A 134 -10.31 28.60 6.59
CA CYS A 134 -10.93 27.77 7.62
C CYS A 134 -12.46 27.67 7.48
N ARG A 135 -13.13 28.76 7.08
CA ARG A 135 -14.57 28.75 6.74
C ARG A 135 -14.88 27.84 5.55
N ILE A 136 -14.06 27.90 4.50
CA ILE A 136 -14.17 27.02 3.32
C ILE A 136 -13.92 25.57 3.72
N MET A 137 -12.89 25.30 4.53
CA MET A 137 -12.60 23.95 4.98
C MET A 137 -13.70 23.39 5.87
N ALA A 138 -14.30 24.18 6.75
CA ALA A 138 -15.46 23.74 7.53
C ALA A 138 -16.63 23.31 6.64
N ALA A 139 -16.90 24.09 5.59
CA ALA A 139 -17.92 23.80 4.59
C ALA A 139 -17.61 22.46 3.86
N LEU A 140 -16.35 22.25 3.43
CA LEU A 140 -15.91 21.02 2.77
C LEU A 140 -15.89 19.80 3.72
N CYS A 141 -15.48 19.98 4.96
CA CYS A 141 -15.51 18.95 6.00
C CYS A 141 -16.93 18.45 6.24
N ASN A 142 -17.91 19.35 6.34
CA ASN A 142 -19.32 18.98 6.44
C ASN A 142 -19.80 18.19 5.21
N SER A 143 -19.37 18.59 4.02
CA SER A 143 -19.78 17.94 2.76
C SER A 143 -19.27 16.50 2.63
N TRP A 144 -18.05 16.26 3.09
CA TRP A 144 -17.34 14.99 2.93
C TRP A 144 -17.19 14.19 4.24
N THR A 145 -17.77 14.69 5.33
CA THR A 145 -17.71 14.10 6.68
C THR A 145 -16.27 13.90 7.16
N LEU A 146 -15.41 14.91 6.90
CA LEU A 146 -14.02 14.91 7.34
C LEU A 146 -13.93 15.48 8.76
N ASN A 147 -13.16 14.82 9.62
CA ASN A 147 -12.84 15.31 10.96
C ASN A 147 -11.58 16.20 10.89
N PRO A 148 -11.66 17.49 11.27
CA PRO A 148 -10.53 18.42 11.18
C PRO A 148 -9.25 17.92 11.84
N LYS A 149 -9.35 17.39 13.07
CA LYS A 149 -8.19 16.97 13.87
C LYS A 149 -7.46 15.76 13.32
N THR A 150 -8.13 14.94 12.52
CA THR A 150 -7.58 13.65 12.09
C THR A 150 -7.43 13.54 10.59
N HIS A 151 -8.08 14.39 9.79
CA HIS A 151 -8.10 14.27 8.32
C HIS A 151 -7.58 15.52 7.59
N LEU A 152 -7.05 16.52 8.30
CA LEU A 152 -6.53 17.76 7.70
C LEU A 152 -5.08 18.03 8.08
N PRO A 153 -4.13 17.13 7.80
CA PRO A 153 -2.72 17.42 8.05
C PRO A 153 -2.27 18.67 7.28
N GLY A 154 -1.39 19.46 7.88
CA GLY A 154 -0.58 20.39 7.12
C GLY A 154 0.45 19.62 6.28
N HIS A 155 0.89 20.19 5.17
CA HIS A 155 1.91 19.54 4.33
C HIS A 155 3.19 19.22 5.11
N GLN A 156 3.62 20.12 6.01
CA GLN A 156 4.72 19.95 6.95
C GLN A 156 4.57 18.76 7.91
N ASN A 157 3.34 18.26 8.12
CA ASN A 157 3.09 17.11 8.99
C ASN A 157 3.28 15.78 8.27
N ILE A 158 3.19 15.77 6.94
CA ILE A 158 3.30 14.55 6.14
C ILE A 158 4.61 14.50 5.35
N GLN A 159 5.23 15.64 5.06
CA GLN A 159 6.46 15.70 4.27
C GLN A 159 7.53 16.53 5.00
N SER A 160 8.69 15.91 5.28
CA SER A 160 9.71 16.47 6.18
C SER A 160 10.47 17.67 5.63
N ASP A 161 10.54 17.82 4.31
CA ASP A 161 11.18 18.96 3.62
C ASP A 161 10.21 20.14 3.40
N LYS A 162 9.00 20.07 3.93
CA LYS A 162 7.96 21.09 3.75
C LYS A 162 7.72 21.89 5.01
N GLN A 163 7.31 23.14 4.80
CA GLN A 163 7.08 24.13 5.85
C GLN A 163 5.66 24.70 5.81
N ASP A 164 4.87 24.38 4.78
CA ASP A 164 3.49 24.82 4.63
C ASP A 164 2.51 23.95 5.46
N PRO A 165 1.43 24.52 6.03
CA PRO A 165 0.97 25.91 5.95
C PRO A 165 1.64 26.85 6.97
N GLY A 166 2.79 26.48 7.53
CA GLY A 166 3.49 27.24 8.56
C GLY A 166 3.83 28.68 8.17
N ASN A 167 4.08 29.00 6.89
CA ASN A 167 4.35 30.38 6.49
C ASN A 167 3.13 31.29 6.70
N LEU A 168 1.93 30.78 6.44
CA LEU A 168 0.68 31.48 6.74
C LEU A 168 0.54 31.71 8.25
N LEU A 169 0.79 30.68 9.06
CA LEU A 169 0.68 30.78 10.53
C LEU A 169 1.63 31.84 11.07
N GLU A 170 2.87 31.87 10.60
CA GLU A 170 3.85 32.90 10.95
C GLU A 170 3.41 34.30 10.49
N ALA A 171 2.89 34.43 9.26
CA ALA A 171 2.37 35.70 8.75
C ALA A 171 1.15 36.20 9.53
N CYS A 172 0.43 35.30 10.23
CA CYS A 172 -0.65 35.62 11.16
C CYS A 172 -0.16 35.96 12.58
N GLY A 173 1.12 35.76 12.89
CA GLY A 173 1.71 35.96 14.22
C GLY A 173 1.68 34.74 15.14
N TYR A 174 1.43 33.54 14.60
CA TYR A 174 1.49 32.26 15.33
C TYR A 174 2.81 31.52 15.06
N LYS A 175 3.12 30.46 15.81
CA LYS A 175 4.25 29.60 15.44
C LYS A 175 3.85 28.75 14.24
N ARG A 176 4.83 28.48 13.37
CA ARG A 176 4.66 27.59 12.19
C ARG A 176 4.13 26.20 12.56
N SER A 177 4.40 25.72 13.77
CA SER A 177 3.95 24.42 14.28
C SER A 177 2.50 24.40 14.78
N ASP A 178 1.84 25.55 14.93
CA ASP A 178 0.58 25.67 15.68
C ASP A 178 -0.66 25.28 14.85
N MET A 179 -0.63 24.09 14.24
CA MET A 179 -1.73 23.56 13.41
C MET A 179 -3.07 23.50 14.14
N LYS A 180 -3.06 23.40 15.48
CA LYS A 180 -4.27 23.45 16.32
C LYS A 180 -5.11 24.71 16.08
N ILE A 181 -4.48 25.84 15.72
CA ILE A 181 -5.18 27.08 15.38
C ILE A 181 -6.13 26.86 14.19
N ILE A 182 -5.64 26.19 13.14
CA ILE A 182 -6.43 25.85 11.95
C ILE A 182 -7.55 24.86 12.34
N ASP A 183 -7.23 23.81 13.09
CA ASP A 183 -8.22 22.81 13.53
C ASP A 183 -9.38 23.44 14.31
N ASP A 184 -9.05 24.27 15.31
CA ASP A 184 -10.03 24.92 16.17
C ASP A 184 -10.90 25.92 15.39
N LEU A 185 -10.32 26.68 14.46
CA LEU A 185 -11.06 27.59 13.59
C LEU A 185 -12.01 26.84 12.65
N ILE A 186 -11.57 25.73 12.07
CA ILE A 186 -12.42 24.89 11.23
C ILE A 186 -13.58 24.34 12.06
N ILE A 187 -13.31 23.76 13.23
CA ILE A 187 -14.34 23.24 14.15
C ILE A 187 -15.35 24.33 14.53
N LYS A 188 -14.88 25.56 14.81
CA LYS A 188 -15.74 26.72 15.09
C LYS A 188 -16.73 26.98 13.96
N TYR A 189 -16.31 26.84 12.70
CA TYR A 189 -17.14 27.13 11.53
C TYR A 189 -17.93 25.92 10.99
N MET A 190 -17.72 24.70 11.50
CA MET A 190 -18.47 23.52 11.07
C MET A 190 -19.97 23.57 11.41
N LYS A 191 -20.43 24.54 12.21
CA LYS A 191 -21.87 24.79 12.44
C LYS A 191 -22.54 25.66 11.36
N GLY A 192 -21.80 26.14 10.35
CA GLY A 192 -22.33 26.99 9.28
C GLY A 192 -22.82 26.25 8.03
N ASP A 193 -23.21 27.00 7.00
CA ASP A 193 -23.81 26.49 5.75
C ASP A 193 -22.92 25.43 5.08
N ALA A 194 -23.42 24.19 5.03
CA ALA A 194 -22.78 23.15 4.23
C ALA A 194 -22.94 23.50 2.74
N PRO A 195 -21.86 23.49 1.94
CA PRO A 195 -21.94 23.79 0.53
C PRO A 195 -22.66 22.65 -0.17
N VAL A 196 -23.41 22.99 -1.23
CA VAL A 196 -23.99 21.99 -2.12
C VAL A 196 -22.88 21.08 -2.61
N LYS A 197 -23.02 19.75 -2.45
CA LYS A 197 -22.08 18.74 -2.99
C LYS A 197 -21.92 18.95 -4.49
N LYS A 198 -20.92 19.75 -4.90
CA LYS A 198 -20.60 19.97 -6.30
C LYS A 198 -19.63 18.88 -6.74
N VAL A 199 -20.23 17.77 -7.13
CA VAL A 199 -19.54 16.73 -7.89
C VAL A 199 -19.25 17.33 -9.26
N ALA A 200 -18.01 17.22 -9.75
CA ALA A 200 -17.74 17.50 -11.17
C ALA A 200 -18.78 16.75 -12.04
N PRO A 201 -19.23 17.33 -13.17
CA PRO A 201 -20.07 16.58 -14.10
C PRO A 201 -19.44 15.21 -14.34
N LYS A 202 -20.26 14.17 -14.12
CA LYS A 202 -19.80 12.77 -14.11
C LYS A 202 -19.05 12.53 -15.42
N PRO A 203 -17.73 12.27 -15.42
CA PRO A 203 -17.10 11.70 -16.60
C PRO A 203 -17.89 10.42 -16.92
N GLU A 204 -18.15 10.13 -18.20
CA GLU A 204 -18.98 8.99 -18.60
C GLU A 204 -18.49 7.71 -17.90
N LYS A 205 -19.27 7.38 -16.84
CA LYS A 205 -19.11 6.37 -15.76
C LYS A 205 -17.97 6.53 -14.75
N VAL A 206 -18.37 6.99 -13.55
CA VAL A 206 -17.65 6.90 -12.26
C VAL A 206 -17.99 5.58 -11.55
N ILE A 207 -16.97 4.87 -11.06
CA ILE A 207 -17.09 3.66 -10.23
C ILE A 207 -16.71 4.03 -8.79
N THR A 208 -17.53 3.62 -7.82
CA THR A 208 -17.49 4.09 -6.43
C THR A 208 -17.33 2.92 -5.46
N ALA A 209 -16.09 2.50 -5.22
CA ALA A 209 -15.62 1.75 -4.04
C ALA A 209 -14.07 1.69 -4.10
N ASN A 210 -13.40 1.49 -2.95
CA ASN A 210 -12.08 0.84 -2.89
C ASN A 210 -12.27 -0.68 -2.73
N PRO A 211 -12.17 -1.49 -3.78
CA PRO A 211 -12.04 -2.93 -3.64
C PRO A 211 -10.67 -3.36 -3.15
N LYS A 212 -10.66 -4.53 -2.53
CA LYS A 212 -9.43 -5.12 -2.01
C LYS A 212 -8.76 -6.05 -3.04
N LYS A 213 -9.24 -6.07 -4.31
CA LYS A 213 -8.86 -7.04 -5.34
C LYS A 213 -9.10 -6.53 -6.75
N ALA A 214 -8.12 -6.71 -7.61
CA ALA A 214 -8.26 -6.58 -9.04
C ALA A 214 -8.91 -7.84 -9.60
N LYS A 215 -9.68 -7.69 -10.67
CA LYS A 215 -10.29 -8.81 -11.40
C LYS A 215 -9.63 -8.95 -12.76
N SER A 216 -9.16 -10.14 -13.11
CA SER A 216 -8.77 -10.42 -14.50
C SER A 216 -10.01 -10.38 -15.40
N ILE A 217 -9.96 -9.55 -16.45
CA ILE A 217 -10.96 -9.50 -17.52
C ILE A 217 -10.49 -10.30 -18.72
N LEU A 218 -9.24 -10.09 -19.13
CA LEU A 218 -8.51 -10.93 -20.06
C LEU A 218 -7.26 -11.40 -19.34
N SER A 219 -7.12 -12.71 -19.14
CA SER A 219 -5.92 -13.29 -18.54
C SER A 219 -4.71 -13.11 -19.46
N MET A 220 -3.50 -13.21 -18.91
CA MET A 220 -2.29 -13.07 -19.73
C MET A 220 -2.33 -14.10 -20.86
N SER A 221 -2.10 -13.63 -22.08
CA SER A 221 -2.05 -14.45 -23.29
C SER A 221 -0.72 -14.27 -24.00
N SER A 222 -0.22 -15.33 -24.63
CA SER A 222 0.95 -15.27 -25.52
C SER A 222 0.64 -14.56 -26.85
N LYS A 223 -0.64 -14.29 -27.15
CA LYS A 223 -1.11 -13.54 -28.32
C LYS A 223 -1.96 -12.36 -27.88
N ALA A 224 -1.79 -11.22 -28.54
CA ALA A 224 -2.61 -10.04 -28.27
C ALA A 224 -4.09 -10.36 -28.50
N TYR A 225 -4.95 -9.93 -27.59
CA TYR A 225 -6.40 -10.04 -27.76
C TYR A 225 -6.91 -9.05 -28.80
N TYR A 226 -6.31 -7.86 -28.84
CA TYR A 226 -6.64 -6.80 -29.78
C TYR A 226 -5.52 -5.75 -29.86
N LYS A 227 -5.61 -4.89 -30.87
CA LYS A 227 -4.82 -3.65 -30.97
C LYS A 227 -5.72 -2.41 -30.94
N GLY A 228 -5.13 -1.29 -30.55
CA GLY A 228 -5.79 0.00 -30.51
C GLY A 228 -4.82 1.17 -30.62
N THR A 229 -5.37 2.37 -30.66
CA THR A 229 -4.63 3.64 -30.77
C THR A 229 -4.90 4.51 -29.56
N ILE A 230 -3.87 5.15 -29.01
CA ILE A 230 -4.02 6.05 -27.86
C ILE A 230 -4.74 7.36 -28.27
N LYS A 231 -5.84 7.68 -27.60
CA LYS A 231 -6.72 8.83 -27.90
C LYS A 231 -6.15 10.17 -27.43
N TYR A 232 -5.41 10.15 -26.31
CA TYR A 232 -4.76 11.27 -25.63
C TYR A 232 -3.59 10.71 -24.81
N ASP A 233 -2.58 11.54 -24.53
CA ASP A 233 -1.39 11.14 -23.75
C ASP A 233 -1.79 10.31 -22.52
N ALA A 234 -1.23 9.11 -22.42
CA ALA A 234 -1.62 8.10 -21.46
C ALA A 234 -0.45 7.80 -20.52
N SER A 235 -0.68 7.91 -19.21
CA SER A 235 0.30 7.46 -18.23
C SER A 235 0.60 5.97 -18.43
N LEU A 236 1.87 5.66 -18.58
CA LEU A 236 2.40 4.30 -18.57
C LEU A 236 2.77 3.98 -17.12
N ARG A 237 2.06 3.02 -16.53
CA ARG A 237 2.20 2.68 -15.12
C ARG A 237 2.88 1.33 -14.95
N LYS A 238 3.67 1.20 -13.88
CA LYS A 238 4.13 -0.09 -13.36
C LYS A 238 3.19 -0.55 -12.26
N ARG A 239 2.99 -1.86 -12.18
CA ARG A 239 2.19 -2.46 -11.10
C ARG A 239 3.07 -2.68 -9.89
N LYS A 240 2.69 -2.13 -8.74
CA LYS A 240 3.25 -2.48 -7.43
C LYS A 240 2.62 -3.83 -7.04
N GLY A 241 3.46 -4.84 -6.84
CA GLY A 241 3.03 -6.19 -6.44
C GLY A 241 2.82 -7.21 -7.57
N SER A 242 2.96 -8.50 -7.23
CA SER A 242 3.02 -9.63 -8.16
C SER A 242 1.68 -10.39 -8.30
N THR A 243 0.65 -10.04 -7.52
CA THR A 243 -0.66 -10.71 -7.52
C THR A 243 -1.82 -9.75 -7.87
N LEU A 244 -3.06 -10.23 -7.95
CA LEU A 244 -4.27 -9.39 -8.06
C LEU A 244 -4.82 -8.93 -6.70
N ASN A 245 -4.20 -9.35 -5.59
CA ASN A 245 -4.62 -9.03 -4.23
C ASN A 245 -3.72 -7.97 -3.57
N ASP A 246 -2.47 -7.86 -4.02
CA ASP A 246 -1.52 -6.81 -3.66
C ASP A 246 -1.11 -6.14 -4.97
N PHE A 247 -1.95 -5.23 -5.42
CA PHE A 247 -1.83 -4.62 -6.73
C PHE A 247 -2.21 -3.14 -6.62
N SER A 248 -1.30 -2.26 -7.03
CA SER A 248 -1.59 -0.83 -7.23
C SER A 248 -0.84 -0.29 -8.44
N PHE A 249 -1.35 0.78 -9.04
CA PHE A 249 -0.76 1.45 -10.20
C PHE A 249 -0.24 2.83 -9.77
N GLY A 250 0.63 2.86 -8.76
CA GLY A 250 1.15 4.13 -8.19
C GLY A 250 2.33 4.71 -8.97
N GLU A 251 3.22 3.85 -9.49
CA GLU A 251 4.45 4.32 -10.14
C GLU A 251 4.21 4.60 -11.63
N GLU A 252 4.20 5.88 -12.00
CA GLU A 252 4.29 6.31 -13.40
C GLU A 252 5.73 6.13 -13.90
N ILE A 253 5.88 5.34 -14.97
CA ILE A 253 7.17 5.00 -15.57
C ILE A 253 7.33 5.64 -16.96
N GLY A 254 6.37 6.45 -17.39
CA GLY A 254 6.43 7.18 -18.65
C GLY A 254 5.06 7.59 -19.19
N ILE A 255 5.05 8.12 -20.41
CA ILE A 255 3.84 8.56 -21.11
C ILE A 255 3.80 7.91 -22.49
N VAL A 256 2.68 7.27 -22.83
CA VAL A 256 2.39 6.84 -24.20
C VAL A 256 1.64 7.95 -24.91
N LYS A 257 2.27 8.55 -25.92
CA LYS A 257 1.73 9.71 -26.65
C LYS A 257 0.46 9.36 -27.44
N LYS A 258 -0.40 10.36 -27.63
CA LYS A 258 -1.55 10.28 -28.55
C LYS A 258 -1.13 9.75 -29.93
N GLY A 259 -1.95 8.90 -30.53
CA GLY A 259 -1.74 8.34 -31.87
C GLY A 259 -0.87 7.08 -31.90
N ILE A 260 -0.17 6.74 -30.83
CA ILE A 260 0.63 5.51 -30.76
C ILE A 260 -0.27 4.27 -30.76
N GLU A 261 0.13 3.28 -31.55
CA GLU A 261 -0.51 1.96 -31.59
C GLU A 261 -0.03 1.08 -30.43
N VAL A 262 -0.97 0.40 -29.78
CA VAL A 262 -0.71 -0.51 -28.66
C VAL A 262 -1.41 -1.85 -28.85
N TYR A 263 -0.75 -2.92 -28.41
CA TYR A 263 -1.23 -4.30 -28.46
C TYR A 263 -1.53 -4.78 -27.04
N ILE A 264 -2.73 -5.32 -26.83
CA ILE A 264 -3.23 -5.65 -25.49
C ILE A 264 -3.22 -7.15 -25.25
N PHE A 265 -2.45 -7.58 -24.25
CA PHE A 265 -2.22 -8.99 -23.92
C PHE A 265 -2.90 -9.43 -22.63
N GLN A 266 -3.31 -8.47 -21.81
CA GLN A 266 -4.02 -8.71 -20.56
C GLN A 266 -4.91 -7.50 -20.26
N GLU A 267 -6.07 -7.75 -19.68
CA GLU A 267 -6.91 -6.72 -19.07
C GLU A 267 -7.18 -7.08 -17.63
N ILE A 268 -6.93 -6.13 -16.76
CA ILE A 268 -7.24 -6.23 -15.35
C ILE A 268 -8.16 -5.07 -15.02
N LYS A 269 -9.26 -5.34 -14.33
CA LYS A 269 -10.04 -4.31 -13.67
C LYS A 269 -9.46 -4.12 -12.29
N ASP A 270 -8.94 -2.94 -11.98
CA ASP A 270 -8.52 -2.64 -10.63
C ASP A 270 -9.70 -2.64 -9.69
N ALA A 271 -9.37 -2.42 -8.43
CA ALA A 271 -10.33 -2.30 -7.40
C ALA A 271 -11.28 -1.17 -7.73
N GLN A 272 -10.76 0.01 -8.00
CA GLN A 272 -11.51 1.22 -8.28
C GLN A 272 -12.43 1.08 -9.51
N GLY A 273 -12.32 -0.03 -10.25
CA GLY A 273 -13.17 -0.45 -11.35
C GLY A 273 -12.63 -0.01 -12.72
N ASN A 274 -11.53 0.71 -12.70
CA ASN A 274 -10.76 1.10 -13.86
C ASN A 274 -10.22 -0.16 -14.53
N THR A 275 -10.27 -0.20 -15.86
CA THR A 275 -9.64 -1.32 -16.58
C THR A 275 -8.26 -0.87 -17.04
N TRP A 276 -7.25 -1.65 -16.69
CA TRP A 276 -5.87 -1.48 -17.09
C TRP A 276 -5.51 -2.53 -18.13
N CYS A 277 -4.85 -2.07 -19.19
CA CYS A 277 -4.45 -2.89 -20.32
C CYS A 277 -2.94 -3.07 -20.30
N ARG A 278 -2.49 -4.33 -20.27
CA ARG A 278 -1.06 -4.65 -20.40
C ARG A 278 -0.63 -4.47 -21.83
N THR A 279 0.34 -3.58 -22.03
CA THR A 279 1.05 -3.38 -23.28
C THR A 279 2.41 -4.05 -23.23
N TYR A 280 2.92 -4.47 -24.39
CA TYR A 280 4.23 -5.12 -24.50
C TYR A 280 4.97 -4.60 -25.74
N SER A 281 5.97 -3.74 -25.52
CA SER A 281 6.97 -3.37 -26.52
C SER A 281 8.20 -2.77 -25.83
N ASN A 282 9.31 -2.64 -26.56
CA ASN A 282 10.54 -2.02 -26.06
C ASN A 282 10.35 -0.57 -25.60
N LYS A 283 9.31 0.13 -26.06
CA LYS A 283 9.07 1.55 -25.78
C LYS A 283 7.88 1.82 -24.85
N ASN A 284 7.00 0.84 -24.61
CA ASN A 284 5.80 1.02 -23.80
C ASN A 284 5.41 -0.24 -22.98
N ASN A 285 6.39 -0.92 -22.41
CA ASN A 285 6.16 -2.10 -21.56
C ASN A 285 5.58 -1.68 -20.20
N GLY A 286 4.27 -1.80 -20.03
CA GLY A 286 3.60 -1.26 -18.84
C GLY A 286 2.11 -1.50 -18.86
N TRP A 287 1.42 -0.68 -18.07
CA TRP A 287 -0.03 -0.67 -17.98
C TRP A 287 -0.54 0.71 -18.36
N VAL A 288 -1.49 0.73 -19.28
CA VAL A 288 -2.21 1.96 -19.64
C VAL A 288 -3.68 1.79 -19.31
N HIS A 289 -4.32 2.88 -18.93
CA HIS A 289 -5.74 2.85 -18.63
C HIS A 289 -6.54 2.57 -19.92
N LYS A 290 -7.47 1.62 -19.89
CA LYS A 290 -8.24 1.16 -21.06
C LYS A 290 -8.95 2.29 -21.78
N ASP A 291 -9.48 3.24 -21.02
CA ASP A 291 -10.20 4.37 -21.60
C ASP A 291 -9.30 5.31 -22.39
N THR A 292 -7.98 5.21 -22.28
CA THR A 292 -7.05 5.93 -23.17
C THR A 292 -6.96 5.29 -24.56
N ILE A 293 -7.42 4.04 -24.73
CA ILE A 293 -7.27 3.26 -25.96
C ILE A 293 -8.55 3.29 -26.79
N LYS A 294 -8.44 3.69 -28.06
CA LYS A 294 -9.45 3.42 -29.09
C LYS A 294 -9.12 2.08 -29.75
N LYS A 295 -9.92 1.05 -29.50
CA LYS A 295 -9.75 -0.27 -30.11
C LYS A 295 -9.93 -0.20 -31.63
N THR A 296 -8.98 -0.75 -32.40
CA THR A 296 -8.99 -0.70 -33.87
C THR A 296 -9.15 -2.07 -34.52
N LYS A 297 -8.64 -3.15 -33.90
CA LYS A 297 -8.76 -4.52 -34.44
C LYS A 297 -8.75 -5.57 -33.34
N THR A 298 -9.62 -6.58 -33.43
CA THR A 298 -9.69 -7.72 -32.49
C THR A 298 -9.03 -8.95 -33.11
N PHE A 299 -8.25 -9.69 -32.32
CA PHE A 299 -7.59 -10.94 -32.73
C PHE A 299 -8.19 -12.17 -32.03
N ILE A 300 -8.66 -12.04 -30.79
CA ILE A 300 -9.26 -13.12 -29.98
C ILE A 300 -10.56 -12.61 -29.34
N SER A 301 -11.66 -13.37 -29.44
CA SER A 301 -12.98 -13.01 -28.86
C SER A 301 -13.41 -13.94 -27.71
N MET A 302 -14.18 -13.41 -26.74
CA MET A 302 -14.76 -14.22 -25.65
C MET A 302 -16.14 -14.76 -26.06
N LYS A 303 -16.41 -16.06 -25.84
CA LYS A 303 -17.76 -16.65 -25.96
C LYS A 303 -18.64 -16.22 -24.78
N LYS A 304 -19.81 -15.62 -25.02
CA LYS A 304 -20.83 -15.29 -24.00
C LYS A 304 -21.48 -16.57 -23.46
N LYS A 305 -21.60 -16.73 -22.14
CA LYS A 305 -22.36 -17.83 -21.52
C LYS A 305 -23.78 -17.33 -21.18
N ALA A 306 -24.80 -17.93 -21.81
CA ALA A 306 -26.20 -17.71 -21.50
C ALA A 306 -26.61 -18.45 -20.21
N THR A 307 -27.42 -17.81 -19.38
CA THR A 307 -27.93 -18.34 -18.10
C THR A 307 -29.25 -19.08 -18.28
N THR A 308 -29.28 -20.37 -17.93
CA THR A 308 -30.51 -21.13 -17.66
C THR A 308 -30.39 -21.86 -16.31
N LYS A 309 -31.41 -21.67 -15.45
CA LYS A 309 -31.59 -22.37 -14.18
C LYS A 309 -32.03 -23.81 -14.43
N LYS A 310 -31.36 -24.79 -13.81
CA LYS A 310 -31.96 -26.11 -13.50
C LYS A 310 -31.46 -26.63 -12.15
N LYS A 311 -32.40 -27.09 -11.31
CA LYS A 311 -32.17 -27.84 -10.07
C LYS A 311 -31.72 -29.26 -10.40
N SER A 312 -30.80 -29.82 -9.62
CA SER A 312 -30.70 -31.28 -9.43
C SER A 312 -30.11 -31.61 -8.05
N THR A 313 -30.83 -32.47 -7.36
CA THR A 313 -30.56 -33.16 -6.09
C THR A 313 -29.69 -34.41 -6.32
N ASN A 314 -28.65 -34.64 -5.52
CA ASN A 314 -28.58 -35.78 -4.60
C ASN A 314 -27.29 -35.82 -3.78
N LYS A 315 -27.44 -36.39 -2.58
CA LYS A 315 -26.46 -36.60 -1.52
C LYS A 315 -25.26 -37.45 -1.99
N ASN A 316 -24.06 -36.92 -1.79
CA ASN A 316 -22.92 -37.63 -1.25
C ASN A 316 -22.11 -36.66 -0.38
N ASN A 317 -21.46 -37.17 0.67
CA ASN A 317 -20.62 -36.39 1.57
C ASN A 317 -19.42 -35.84 0.79
N ASP A 318 -19.58 -34.68 0.18
CA ASP A 318 -18.53 -34.14 -0.69
C ASP A 318 -17.34 -33.65 0.15
N ILE A 319 -16.31 -34.48 0.18
CA ILE A 319 -14.97 -34.15 0.63
C ILE A 319 -14.15 -33.78 -0.61
N TYR A 320 -13.60 -32.57 -0.62
CA TYR A 320 -12.73 -32.06 -1.67
C TYR A 320 -11.26 -32.19 -1.28
N THR A 321 -10.44 -32.78 -2.14
CA THR A 321 -8.99 -32.83 -1.97
C THR A 321 -8.36 -31.58 -2.58
N VAL A 322 -7.78 -30.73 -1.73
CA VAL A 322 -7.09 -29.50 -2.10
C VAL A 322 -5.96 -29.83 -3.10
N LYS A 323 -5.95 -29.18 -4.25
CA LYS A 323 -4.91 -29.37 -5.28
C LYS A 323 -3.83 -28.29 -5.17
N PRO A 324 -2.62 -28.52 -5.72
CA PRO A 324 -1.62 -27.46 -5.84
C PRO A 324 -2.20 -26.21 -6.50
N GLY A 325 -2.03 -25.06 -5.84
CA GLY A 325 -2.62 -23.79 -6.27
C GLY A 325 -4.09 -23.60 -5.90
N ASP A 326 -4.65 -24.43 -5.03
CA ASP A 326 -5.94 -24.17 -4.39
C ASP A 326 -5.78 -23.32 -3.14
N TYR A 327 -6.79 -22.49 -2.89
CA TYR A 327 -6.95 -21.67 -1.68
C TYR A 327 -8.44 -21.67 -1.32
N LEU A 328 -8.79 -21.44 -0.05
CA LEU A 328 -10.16 -21.68 0.44
C LEU A 328 -11.23 -20.98 -0.39
N PHE A 329 -10.95 -19.77 -0.86
CA PHE A 329 -11.89 -19.04 -1.71
C PHE A 329 -12.13 -19.73 -3.06
N LYS A 330 -11.10 -20.28 -3.70
CA LYS A 330 -11.22 -21.04 -4.96
C LYS A 330 -12.11 -22.27 -4.78
N ILE A 331 -11.93 -23.00 -3.67
CA ILE A 331 -12.69 -24.23 -3.36
C ILE A 331 -14.13 -23.88 -2.96
N ALA A 332 -14.30 -22.85 -2.12
CA ALA A 332 -15.60 -22.36 -1.71
C ALA A 332 -16.43 -21.90 -2.93
N GLU A 333 -15.82 -21.19 -3.89
CA GLU A 333 -16.45 -20.79 -5.15
C GLU A 333 -16.83 -22.01 -6.03
N GLN A 334 -15.93 -22.98 -6.17
CA GLN A 334 -16.18 -24.22 -6.92
C GLN A 334 -17.37 -25.02 -6.36
N HIS A 335 -17.51 -25.07 -5.04
CA HIS A 335 -18.56 -25.81 -4.35
C HIS A 335 -19.77 -24.95 -3.95
N LYS A 336 -19.78 -23.66 -4.33
CA LYS A 336 -20.87 -22.69 -4.07
C LYS A 336 -21.22 -22.54 -2.58
N VAL A 337 -20.20 -22.55 -1.73
CA VAL A 337 -20.33 -22.33 -0.28
C VAL A 337 -19.48 -21.13 0.13
N SER A 338 -19.71 -20.54 1.30
CA SER A 338 -18.88 -19.42 1.77
C SER A 338 -17.56 -19.93 2.35
N VAL A 339 -16.49 -19.13 2.30
CA VAL A 339 -15.24 -19.46 2.99
C VAL A 339 -15.47 -19.60 4.49
N SER A 340 -16.39 -18.80 5.07
CA SER A 340 -16.77 -18.90 6.48
C SER A 340 -17.40 -20.26 6.80
N ASP A 341 -18.34 -20.73 5.97
CA ASP A 341 -18.97 -22.04 6.13
C ASP A 341 -17.96 -23.17 5.91
N LEU A 342 -17.12 -23.06 4.88
CA LEU A 342 -16.06 -24.02 4.59
C LEU A 342 -15.06 -24.11 5.74
N LYS A 343 -14.69 -22.97 6.36
CA LYS A 343 -13.84 -22.93 7.55
C LYS A 343 -14.54 -23.51 8.76
N LYS A 344 -15.82 -23.20 8.95
CA LYS A 344 -16.63 -23.69 10.07
C LYS A 344 -16.82 -25.22 10.00
N TRP A 345 -17.10 -25.77 8.84
CA TRP A 345 -17.27 -27.22 8.65
C TRP A 345 -15.96 -28.02 8.80
N ASN A 346 -14.82 -27.35 8.60
CA ASN A 346 -13.48 -27.95 8.66
C ASN A 346 -12.61 -27.46 9.84
N ASN A 347 -13.18 -26.72 10.80
CA ASN A 347 -12.50 -26.16 11.96
C ASN A 347 -11.22 -25.34 11.64
N LEU A 348 -11.21 -24.62 10.51
CA LEU A 348 -10.05 -23.85 10.07
C LEU A 348 -10.02 -22.47 10.76
N LYS A 349 -8.95 -22.22 11.52
CA LYS A 349 -8.72 -20.93 12.22
C LYS A 349 -8.18 -19.83 11.30
N SER A 350 -7.68 -20.19 10.12
CA SER A 350 -7.12 -19.27 9.12
C SER A 350 -7.57 -19.65 7.71
N ASP A 351 -7.26 -18.81 6.73
CA ASP A 351 -7.62 -19.05 5.33
C ASP A 351 -6.63 -19.99 4.61
N THR A 352 -5.60 -20.43 5.33
CA THR A 352 -4.53 -21.28 4.83
C THR A 352 -5.01 -22.72 4.69
N ILE A 353 -4.81 -23.28 3.49
CA ILE A 353 -5.00 -24.70 3.18
C ILE A 353 -3.82 -25.21 2.37
N PHE A 354 -3.59 -26.51 2.44
CA PHE A 354 -2.43 -27.15 1.84
C PHE A 354 -2.86 -28.15 0.77
N PRO A 355 -2.12 -28.29 -0.34
CA PRO A 355 -2.36 -29.35 -1.30
C PRO A 355 -2.42 -30.73 -0.62
N LYS A 356 -3.29 -31.60 -1.12
CA LYS A 356 -3.70 -32.90 -0.58
C LYS A 356 -4.52 -32.86 0.73
N GLN A 357 -4.77 -31.68 1.31
CA GLN A 357 -5.70 -31.55 2.43
C GLN A 357 -7.12 -31.92 2.02
N LEU A 358 -7.88 -32.58 2.89
CA LEU A 358 -9.27 -32.95 2.65
C LEU A 358 -10.21 -31.94 3.33
N LEU A 359 -11.16 -31.38 2.57
CA LEU A 359 -12.14 -30.39 3.06
C LEU A 359 -13.56 -30.85 2.83
N LYS A 360 -14.38 -30.87 3.89
CA LYS A 360 -15.84 -30.97 3.80
C LYS A 360 -16.39 -29.74 3.11
N VAL A 361 -16.93 -29.90 1.92
CA VAL A 361 -17.44 -28.79 1.08
C VAL A 361 -18.97 -28.69 1.09
N ALA A 362 -19.63 -29.41 1.99
CA ALA A 362 -21.06 -29.34 2.25
C ALA A 362 -21.38 -29.30 3.75
N LYS A 363 -22.56 -28.75 4.09
CA LYS A 363 -23.02 -28.61 5.48
C LYS A 363 -23.13 -29.98 6.16
N PRO A 364 -22.43 -30.22 7.29
CA PRO A 364 -22.55 -31.45 8.05
C PRO A 364 -24.00 -31.64 8.51
N SER A 365 -24.58 -32.81 8.25
CA SER A 365 -25.91 -33.17 8.74
C SER A 365 -25.87 -33.30 10.26
N GLU A 366 -26.57 -32.42 10.98
CA GLU A 366 -26.75 -32.52 12.43
C GLU A 366 -27.76 -33.63 12.74
N THR A 367 -27.28 -34.85 12.97
CA THR A 367 -27.96 -35.81 13.84
C THR A 367 -27.41 -35.62 15.25
N LYS A 368 -28.17 -34.96 16.11
CA LYS A 368 -27.88 -34.84 17.56
C LYS A 368 -27.78 -36.24 18.18
N PRO A 369 -26.84 -36.44 19.12
CA PRO A 369 -27.23 -36.96 20.42
C PRO A 369 -27.15 -35.87 21.50
N LYS A 370 -28.17 -35.87 22.34
CA LYS A 370 -28.41 -35.03 23.52
C LYS A 370 -27.52 -35.51 24.67
N VAL A 371 -26.57 -34.71 25.18
CA VAL A 371 -26.16 -34.74 26.61
C VAL A 371 -25.70 -33.36 27.08
N THR A 372 -26.18 -33.05 28.29
CA THR A 372 -26.12 -31.90 29.19
C THR A 372 -24.75 -31.30 29.54
N ALA A 373 -24.79 -30.03 29.95
CA ALA A 373 -23.69 -29.20 30.42
C ALA A 373 -22.90 -29.79 31.62
N LYS A 374 -21.56 -29.70 31.57
CA LYS A 374 -20.68 -29.46 32.74
C LYS A 374 -19.24 -29.09 32.34
N LYS A 375 -18.74 -28.08 33.07
CA LYS A 375 -17.37 -27.53 33.34
C LYS A 375 -16.20 -27.77 32.35
N LYS A 376 -15.49 -26.65 32.09
CA LYS A 376 -14.19 -26.54 31.42
C LYS A 376 -13.11 -27.47 32.03
N ALA A 377 -12.42 -28.20 31.16
CA ALA A 377 -11.08 -28.79 31.36
C ALA A 377 -10.37 -28.89 29.98
N PRO A 378 -9.03 -28.96 29.91
CA PRO A 378 -8.21 -28.32 28.87
C PRO A 378 -8.11 -29.13 27.57
N VAL A 379 -8.02 -28.43 26.43
CA VAL A 379 -7.76 -29.05 25.12
C VAL A 379 -6.28 -29.39 25.02
N LYS A 380 -5.96 -30.69 24.95
CA LYS A 380 -4.61 -31.20 24.72
C LYS A 380 -4.12 -30.83 23.31
N VAL A 381 -3.00 -30.09 23.27
CA VAL A 381 -2.15 -29.89 22.10
C VAL A 381 -1.45 -31.22 21.79
N ASN A 382 -1.36 -31.62 20.53
CA ASN A 382 -0.45 -32.70 20.14
C ASN A 382 0.93 -32.07 19.86
N THR A 383 1.94 -32.52 20.61
CA THR A 383 3.12 -31.77 21.08
C THR A 383 4.44 -32.12 20.40
N ASN A 384 4.46 -32.83 19.28
CA ASN A 384 5.73 -33.31 18.71
C ASN A 384 6.39 -32.26 17.80
N LYS A 385 6.84 -31.14 18.39
CA LYS A 385 7.81 -30.24 17.77
C LYS A 385 9.13 -30.98 17.57
N LYS A 386 9.79 -30.77 16.43
CA LYS A 386 11.11 -31.35 16.17
C LYS A 386 12.15 -30.59 16.98
N ILE A 387 12.92 -31.34 17.76
CA ILE A 387 13.97 -30.85 18.64
C ILE A 387 15.29 -30.87 17.88
N ALA A 388 16.13 -29.85 18.09
CA ALA A 388 17.44 -29.74 17.47
C ALA A 388 18.35 -30.88 17.94
N ARG A 389 19.39 -31.16 17.16
CA ARG A 389 20.41 -32.17 17.51
C ARG A 389 21.34 -31.67 18.61
N LEU A 390 21.50 -30.35 18.72
CA LEU A 390 22.38 -29.68 19.66
C LEU A 390 21.55 -29.05 20.79
N THR A 391 22.11 -29.05 22.00
CA THR A 391 21.68 -28.15 23.08
C THR A 391 21.96 -26.70 22.70
N GLN A 392 21.36 -25.75 23.42
CA GLN A 392 21.59 -24.32 23.17
C GLN A 392 23.08 -23.94 23.32
N GLU A 393 23.78 -24.55 24.27
CA GLU A 393 25.20 -24.30 24.52
C GLU A 393 26.10 -24.87 23.42
N GLU A 394 25.85 -26.12 22.99
CA GLU A 394 26.55 -26.73 21.86
C GLU A 394 26.31 -25.96 20.56
N ALA A 395 25.08 -25.45 20.36
CA ALA A 395 24.74 -24.62 19.21
C ALA A 395 25.50 -23.29 19.22
N VAL A 396 25.64 -22.64 20.38
CA VAL A 396 26.44 -21.42 20.53
C VAL A 396 27.93 -21.72 20.34
N ASN A 397 28.45 -22.84 20.85
CA ASN A 397 29.83 -23.29 20.61
C ASN A 397 30.09 -23.55 19.12
N TYR A 398 29.13 -24.14 18.40
CA TYR A 398 29.18 -24.29 16.95
C TYR A 398 29.28 -22.93 16.26
N LEU A 399 28.44 -21.96 16.66
CA LEU A 399 28.51 -20.59 16.13
C LEU A 399 29.87 -19.93 16.39
N TRP A 400 30.43 -20.03 17.60
CA TRP A 400 31.80 -19.55 17.88
C TRP A 400 32.85 -20.22 17.00
N SER A 401 32.69 -21.51 16.70
CA SER A 401 33.61 -22.24 15.82
C SER A 401 33.57 -21.78 14.35
N MET A 402 32.54 -21.02 13.95
CA MET A 402 32.45 -20.44 12.61
C MET A 402 33.33 -19.19 12.46
N LYS A 403 33.81 -18.59 13.55
CA LYS A 403 34.64 -17.38 13.50
C LYS A 403 35.84 -17.56 12.57
N ASP A 404 36.08 -16.55 11.73
CA ASP A 404 37.19 -16.47 10.76
C ASP A 404 37.12 -17.53 9.63
N LYS A 405 36.03 -18.30 9.53
CA LYS A 405 35.78 -19.25 8.45
C LYS A 405 34.97 -18.63 7.32
N TYR A 406 35.22 -19.14 6.12
CA TYR A 406 34.49 -18.83 4.91
C TYR A 406 33.49 -19.96 4.61
N ILE A 407 32.20 -19.66 4.70
CA ILE A 407 31.13 -20.63 4.51
C ILE A 407 30.49 -20.38 3.15
N ASP A 408 30.74 -21.26 2.20
CA ASP A 408 30.04 -21.32 0.92
C ASP A 408 29.24 -22.64 0.90
N TRP A 409 27.95 -22.55 1.21
CA TRP A 409 27.15 -23.74 1.53
C TRP A 409 26.58 -24.41 0.28
N ASP A 410 26.22 -23.61 -0.73
CA ASP A 410 25.55 -24.08 -1.93
C ASP A 410 26.35 -23.84 -3.23
N ASN A 411 27.57 -23.30 -3.15
CA ASN A 411 28.44 -22.91 -4.26
C ASN A 411 27.79 -21.87 -5.20
N ARG A 412 26.81 -21.09 -4.73
CA ARG A 412 26.11 -20.06 -5.50
C ARG A 412 26.28 -18.70 -4.83
N PHE A 413 26.55 -17.68 -5.66
CA PHE A 413 26.67 -16.28 -5.21
C PHE A 413 27.73 -16.03 -4.12
N LYS A 414 28.73 -16.91 -4.00
CA LYS A 414 29.89 -16.83 -3.09
C LYS A 414 29.45 -16.80 -1.61
N LEU A 415 30.22 -16.12 -0.76
CA LEU A 415 30.13 -16.11 0.70
C LEU A 415 28.94 -15.25 1.19
N GLN A 416 27.70 -15.75 1.17
CA GLN A 416 26.53 -14.98 1.61
C GLN A 416 26.28 -15.12 3.12
N CYS A 417 25.50 -14.19 3.70
CA CYS A 417 24.98 -14.35 5.06
C CYS A 417 23.99 -15.52 5.16
N TYR A 418 23.29 -15.84 4.06
CA TYR A 418 22.38 -16.99 3.99
C TYR A 418 23.16 -18.32 4.09
N ASP A 419 24.38 -18.41 3.55
CA ASP A 419 25.21 -19.64 3.67
C ASP A 419 25.53 -19.96 5.13
N ALA A 420 25.89 -18.93 5.91
CA ALA A 420 26.13 -19.09 7.34
C ALA A 420 24.85 -19.54 8.09
N ALA A 421 23.69 -19.01 7.71
CA ALA A 421 22.41 -19.45 8.25
C ALA A 421 22.06 -20.89 7.87
N ASN A 422 22.35 -21.32 6.63
CA ASN A 422 22.14 -22.69 6.17
C ASN A 422 23.06 -23.69 6.87
N ALA A 423 24.33 -23.34 7.06
CA ALA A 423 25.28 -24.16 7.81
C ALA A 423 24.82 -24.35 9.27
N TYR A 424 24.38 -23.26 9.91
CA TYR A 424 23.83 -23.32 11.25
C TYR A 424 22.54 -24.15 11.33
N TRP A 425 21.59 -23.93 10.42
CA TRP A 425 20.34 -24.69 10.43
C TRP A 425 20.57 -26.19 10.17
N HIS A 426 21.51 -26.52 9.29
CA HIS A 426 21.88 -27.89 9.02
C HIS A 426 22.53 -28.58 10.22
N SER A 427 23.38 -27.89 11.00
CA SER A 427 23.95 -28.47 12.22
C SER A 427 22.86 -28.80 13.27
N LEU A 428 21.81 -27.98 13.33
CA LEU A 428 20.69 -28.19 14.23
C LEU A 428 19.69 -29.26 13.76
N PHE A 429 19.33 -29.30 12.48
CA PHE A 429 18.18 -30.09 12.00
C PHE A 429 18.46 -31.02 10.80
N ASN A 430 19.70 -31.06 10.33
CA ASN A 430 20.18 -31.90 9.22
C ASN A 430 19.49 -31.64 7.87
N HIS A 431 19.12 -30.39 7.61
CA HIS A 431 18.74 -29.88 6.29
C HIS A 431 18.96 -28.37 6.24
N SER A 432 18.97 -27.83 5.03
CA SER A 432 19.10 -26.39 4.77
C SER A 432 17.75 -25.69 4.73
N LEU A 433 17.78 -24.37 4.76
CA LEU A 433 16.65 -23.49 4.53
C LEU A 433 16.57 -23.16 3.02
N SER A 434 15.36 -22.89 2.54
CA SER A 434 15.05 -22.57 1.15
C SER A 434 14.71 -21.08 1.00
N GLY A 435 15.15 -20.45 -0.08
CA GLY A 435 14.84 -19.04 -0.35
C GLY A 435 15.97 -18.35 -1.11
N MET A 436 15.67 -17.15 -1.62
CA MET A 436 16.66 -16.31 -2.33
C MET A 436 17.08 -15.08 -1.52
N TYR A 437 16.28 -14.66 -0.53
CA TYR A 437 16.49 -13.41 0.21
C TYR A 437 16.50 -13.68 1.71
N ALA A 438 17.54 -13.20 2.40
CA ALA A 438 17.71 -13.37 3.85
C ALA A 438 16.51 -12.81 4.64
N LYS A 439 15.97 -11.65 4.23
CA LYS A 439 14.78 -11.05 4.89
C LYS A 439 13.54 -11.95 4.83
N ASN A 440 13.45 -12.89 3.89
CA ASN A 440 12.29 -13.74 3.69
C ASN A 440 12.42 -15.12 4.36
N ILE A 441 13.54 -15.44 5.03
CA ILE A 441 13.78 -16.77 5.64
C ILE A 441 12.59 -17.26 6.48
N HIS A 442 12.06 -16.38 7.34
CA HIS A 442 10.92 -16.68 8.22
C HIS A 442 9.59 -16.92 7.49
N ILE A 443 9.47 -16.45 6.24
CA ILE A 443 8.29 -16.58 5.39
C ILE A 443 8.43 -17.80 4.50
N ASP A 444 9.54 -17.91 3.78
CA ASP A 444 9.82 -18.97 2.80
C ASP A 444 9.93 -20.34 3.49
N ASN A 445 10.44 -20.37 4.73
CA ASN A 445 10.63 -21.60 5.52
C ASN A 445 9.60 -21.78 6.62
N ARG A 446 8.51 -21.00 6.62
CA ARG A 446 7.56 -20.93 7.74
C ARG A 446 7.06 -22.29 8.22
N ALA A 447 6.75 -23.21 7.30
CA ALA A 447 6.24 -24.54 7.64
C ALA A 447 7.28 -25.40 8.38
N VAL A 448 8.54 -25.30 7.99
CA VAL A 448 9.66 -26.03 8.61
C VAL A 448 10.02 -25.39 9.95
N LEU A 449 10.19 -24.07 9.94
CA LEU A 449 10.53 -23.29 11.13
C LEU A 449 9.46 -23.39 12.23
N GLN A 450 8.16 -23.44 11.92
CA GLN A 450 7.11 -23.59 12.94
C GLN A 450 7.16 -24.94 13.69
N ASN A 451 7.76 -25.96 13.08
CA ASN A 451 7.96 -27.26 13.70
C ASN A 451 9.28 -27.36 14.49
N GLU A 452 10.30 -26.62 14.05
CA GLU A 452 11.69 -26.71 14.53
C GLU A 452 12.10 -25.54 15.42
N SER A 453 11.29 -24.49 15.50
CA SER A 453 11.60 -23.26 16.21
C SER A 453 10.35 -22.48 16.62
N GLU A 454 10.54 -21.46 17.43
CA GLU A 454 9.60 -20.37 17.61
C GLU A 454 9.96 -19.21 16.68
N ILE A 455 9.00 -18.75 15.87
CA ILE A 455 9.15 -17.57 15.02
C ILE A 455 8.49 -16.38 15.72
N ILE A 456 9.26 -15.35 16.01
CA ILE A 456 8.83 -14.14 16.72
C ILE A 456 8.99 -12.97 15.75
N ILE A 457 7.90 -12.32 15.37
CA ILE A 457 7.97 -11.05 14.63
C ILE A 457 8.39 -9.96 15.62
N TYR A 458 9.46 -9.24 15.29
CA TYR A 458 10.08 -8.32 16.24
C TYR A 458 9.24 -7.04 16.41
N ASP A 459 8.72 -6.82 17.61
CA ASP A 459 7.93 -5.65 18.00
C ASP A 459 8.59 -4.83 19.15
N GLY A 460 9.86 -5.14 19.45
CA GLY A 460 10.63 -4.55 20.54
C GLY A 460 10.40 -5.17 21.93
N LYS A 461 9.37 -6.00 22.12
CA LYS A 461 9.04 -6.57 23.44
C LYS A 461 9.81 -7.84 23.76
N ARG A 462 9.93 -8.75 22.80
CA ARG A 462 10.69 -10.01 22.97
C ARG A 462 12.10 -9.85 22.43
N LYS A 463 13.09 -9.95 23.32
CA LYS A 463 14.50 -9.80 22.99
C LYS A 463 15.09 -11.11 22.41
N PRO A 464 16.07 -11.00 21.50
CA PRO A 464 16.97 -12.09 21.12
C PRO A 464 17.60 -12.79 22.31
N GLN A 465 17.90 -14.08 22.13
CA GLN A 465 18.62 -14.93 23.07
C GLN A 465 19.76 -15.64 22.32
N LYS A 466 20.75 -16.12 23.07
CA LYS A 466 21.86 -16.90 22.50
C LYS A 466 21.35 -18.08 21.66
N GLY A 467 21.92 -18.25 20.47
CA GLY A 467 21.48 -19.25 19.49
C GLY A 467 20.28 -18.85 18.63
N ASP A 468 19.65 -17.69 18.85
CA ASP A 468 18.60 -17.22 17.93
C ASP A 468 19.20 -16.87 16.56
N MET A 469 18.48 -17.22 15.49
CA MET A 469 18.72 -16.69 14.16
C MET A 469 17.91 -15.40 13.97
N LEU A 470 18.58 -14.35 13.54
CA LEU A 470 18.08 -12.98 13.50
C LEU A 470 17.96 -12.51 12.06
N ILE A 471 16.77 -12.06 11.67
CA ILE A 471 16.46 -11.67 10.30
C ILE A 471 16.25 -10.16 10.24
N PHE A 472 17.01 -9.50 9.38
CA PHE A 472 17.02 -8.06 9.21
C PHE A 472 16.48 -7.65 7.83
N TYR A 473 15.78 -6.52 7.81
CA TYR A 473 15.20 -5.97 6.58
C TYR A 473 16.25 -5.37 5.64
N TYR A 474 17.33 -4.80 6.18
CA TYR A 474 18.44 -4.19 5.44
C TYR A 474 19.80 -4.76 5.87
N GLN A 475 20.76 -4.76 4.95
CA GLN A 475 22.20 -4.79 5.20
C GLN A 475 22.70 -3.34 5.35
N ILE A 476 23.82 -3.02 6.05
CA ILE A 476 24.19 -1.60 6.36
C ILE A 476 24.11 -0.69 5.14
N TYR A 477 24.52 -1.19 3.97
CA TYR A 477 24.62 -0.41 2.74
C TYR A 477 23.37 -0.50 1.84
N GLY A 478 22.21 -0.93 2.36
CA GLY A 478 20.93 -0.80 1.67
C GLY A 478 20.57 -1.92 0.69
N SER A 479 21.12 -3.13 0.86
CA SER A 479 20.78 -4.29 0.01
C SER A 479 19.29 -4.67 0.09
N ILE A 480 18.66 -4.87 -1.08
CA ILE A 480 17.26 -5.31 -1.21
C ILE A 480 17.04 -6.76 -0.75
N ALA A 481 18.11 -7.55 -0.58
CA ALA A 481 18.04 -8.95 -0.17
C ALA A 481 17.82 -9.14 1.35
N GLY A 482 18.03 -8.08 2.13
CA GLY A 482 18.05 -8.15 3.59
C GLY A 482 19.29 -8.83 4.13
N HIS A 483 19.28 -9.16 5.42
CA HIS A 483 20.44 -9.75 6.09
C HIS A 483 20.03 -10.77 7.17
N VAL A 484 20.90 -11.72 7.48
CA VAL A 484 20.68 -12.72 8.54
C VAL A 484 21.96 -12.90 9.36
N ALA A 485 21.80 -13.04 10.67
CA ALA A 485 22.90 -13.26 11.62
C ALA A 485 22.47 -14.22 12.73
N MET A 486 23.41 -14.71 13.52
CA MET A 486 23.12 -15.57 14.67
C MET A 486 23.58 -14.90 15.97
N CYS A 487 22.72 -14.92 16.98
CA CYS A 487 22.96 -14.30 18.27
C CYS A 487 23.92 -15.16 19.11
N LEU A 488 25.06 -14.60 19.49
CA LEU A 488 25.98 -15.21 20.44
C LEU A 488 25.61 -14.80 21.87
N GLU A 489 25.38 -13.51 22.10
CA GLU A 489 24.98 -12.94 23.40
C GLU A 489 24.01 -11.77 23.18
N ALA A 490 23.06 -11.57 24.10
CA ALA A 490 22.09 -10.48 24.03
C ALA A 490 22.07 -9.68 25.35
N GLY A 491 22.30 -8.38 25.26
CA GLY A 491 22.21 -7.43 26.37
C GLY A 491 21.04 -6.45 26.21
N GLU A 492 20.93 -5.51 27.15
CA GLU A 492 19.81 -4.56 27.22
C GLU A 492 19.74 -3.63 26.00
N ASN A 493 20.91 -3.14 25.56
CA ASN A 493 21.04 -2.12 24.51
C ASN A 493 21.68 -2.64 23.21
N GLY A 494 21.94 -3.93 23.11
CA GLY A 494 22.58 -4.51 21.92
C GLY A 494 22.81 -6.00 22.06
N MET A 495 23.44 -6.58 21.05
CA MET A 495 23.73 -8.00 20.97
C MET A 495 25.08 -8.24 20.30
N THR A 496 25.75 -9.30 20.70
CA THR A 496 26.91 -9.85 20.01
C THR A 496 26.41 -10.91 19.04
N ILE A 497 26.69 -10.74 17.77
CA ILE A 497 26.27 -11.63 16.69
C ILE A 497 27.48 -12.18 15.94
N ILE A 498 27.28 -13.33 15.32
CA ILE A 498 28.15 -13.81 14.25
C ILE A 498 27.39 -13.81 12.93
N GLU A 499 28.05 -13.30 11.90
CA GLU A 499 27.47 -13.16 10.56
C GLU A 499 28.58 -13.16 9.51
N GLN A 500 28.22 -13.49 8.28
CA GLN A 500 29.13 -13.47 7.14
C GLN A 500 28.73 -12.35 6.18
N ASN A 501 29.72 -11.77 5.48
CA ASN A 501 29.48 -10.83 4.40
C ASN A 501 28.57 -9.66 4.80
N TYR A 502 28.85 -9.07 5.95
CA TYR A 502 28.04 -7.99 6.49
C TYR A 502 28.11 -6.70 5.67
N ASP A 503 29.26 -6.44 5.03
CA ASP A 503 29.51 -5.31 4.15
C ASP A 503 28.92 -5.49 2.74
N GLY A 504 28.48 -6.69 2.38
CA GLY A 504 27.93 -7.01 1.08
C GLY A 504 28.98 -7.19 -0.03
N SER A 505 30.27 -7.21 0.30
CA SER A 505 31.37 -7.36 -0.66
C SER A 505 31.52 -8.78 -1.21
N GLY A 506 30.96 -9.77 -0.50
CA GLY A 506 31.15 -11.19 -0.80
C GLY A 506 32.54 -11.71 -0.44
N THR A 507 33.33 -10.96 0.32
CA THR A 507 34.72 -11.30 0.67
C THR A 507 34.99 -11.40 2.17
N MET A 508 34.02 -11.11 3.03
CA MET A 508 34.22 -11.21 4.48
C MET A 508 33.88 -12.61 5.02
N PRO A 509 34.72 -13.17 5.91
CA PRO A 509 34.41 -14.41 6.62
C PRO A 509 33.33 -14.19 7.69
N CYS A 510 32.88 -15.28 8.31
CA CYS A 510 32.08 -15.23 9.52
C CYS A 510 32.82 -14.43 10.60
N THR A 511 32.29 -13.25 10.91
CA THR A 511 32.90 -12.24 11.77
C THR A 511 31.98 -12.01 12.97
N ILE A 512 32.59 -11.81 14.13
CA ILE A 512 31.87 -11.49 15.37
C ILE A 512 31.85 -9.98 15.54
N ARG A 513 30.67 -9.41 15.78
CA ARG A 513 30.55 -7.99 16.11
C ARG A 513 29.36 -7.71 16.99
N THR A 514 29.34 -6.50 17.54
CA THR A 514 28.18 -5.97 18.26
C THR A 514 27.26 -5.24 17.30
N CYS A 515 25.94 -5.39 17.50
CA CYS A 515 24.93 -4.62 16.78
C CYS A 515 23.79 -4.18 17.71
N ASN A 516 23.12 -3.10 17.32
CA ASN A 516 21.86 -2.70 17.94
C ASN A 516 20.69 -3.43 17.23
N PHE A 517 19.47 -3.34 17.79
CA PHE A 517 18.28 -4.00 17.23
C PHE A 517 17.77 -3.38 15.91
N PHE A 518 18.52 -2.46 15.29
CA PHE A 518 18.07 -1.71 14.12
C PHE A 518 17.88 -2.62 12.90
N GLY A 519 16.72 -2.52 12.25
CA GLY A 519 16.38 -3.30 11.07
C GLY A 519 15.96 -4.75 11.35
N LEU A 520 15.96 -5.22 12.60
CA LEU A 520 15.51 -6.56 12.97
C LEU A 520 13.99 -6.69 12.74
N ILE A 521 13.56 -7.71 11.98
CA ILE A 521 12.14 -7.95 11.65
C ILE A 521 11.60 -9.26 12.22
N ALA A 522 12.46 -10.26 12.40
CA ALA A 522 12.06 -11.53 12.99
C ALA A 522 13.22 -12.20 13.74
N ILE A 523 12.86 -12.94 14.79
CA ILE A 523 13.72 -13.81 15.56
C ILE A 523 13.21 -15.24 15.35
N VAL A 524 14.10 -16.14 14.96
CA VAL A 524 13.83 -17.57 14.82
C VAL A 524 14.61 -18.28 15.92
N ARG A 525 13.89 -18.80 16.90
CA ARG A 525 14.43 -19.43 18.12
C ARG A 525 14.33 -20.94 18.03
N PRO A 526 15.42 -21.67 17.73
CA PRO A 526 15.37 -23.12 17.59
C PRO A 526 14.83 -23.82 18.84
N ASN A 527 14.12 -24.93 18.65
CA ASN A 527 13.77 -25.83 19.74
C ASN A 527 15.02 -26.64 20.12
N PHE A 528 15.94 -26.06 20.88
CA PHE A 528 17.15 -26.75 21.32
C PHE A 528 16.85 -28.03 22.10
N LYS A 529 17.81 -28.98 22.09
CA LYS A 529 17.72 -30.26 22.81
C LYS A 529 17.72 -30.10 24.33
#